data_AF-A0AA40DUI4-F1
#
_entry.id   AF-A0AA40DUI4-F1
#
_cell.length_a   1.000
_cell.length_b   1.000
_cell.length_c   1.000
_cell.angle_alpha   90.00
_cell.angle_beta   90.00
_cell.angle_gamma   90.00
#
_symmetry.space_group_name_H-M   'P 1'
#
loop_
_entity.id
_entity.type
_entity.pdbx_description
1 polymer ?
#
loop_
_entity_poly.entity_id
_entity_poly.type
_entity_poly.pdbx_seq_one_letter_code
_entity_poly.pdbx_strand_id
1 'polypeptide(L)'
;MARQFHFVAVSNPTEAPPSKPKKLAYSHAFRQAHAQRRRERAEKYRKEIAGVPVSEGLTASEEAVLSPLSQPLNSDKDPFSSSARPLSSVEYFLFNNYIHVVVPFTVGHCGLFDHPGDHKTQLLREWVGLAITDDALMVGAILLSTCRYILHAQPGNLAVMQLALQYKQICLQTLRQEMDDASAPVNIMTIAKALALAVDEVTSGEHAIAREHLKGVIAMVNSRGGTGELGLTGLLERMYRAFMGVFQELKDPERDWPLGQDT
;
A
#
# COMPACT_ATOMS: atom_id res chain seq x y z
N MET A 1 -21.76 -14.46 -34.15
CA MET A 1 -20.89 -15.16 -33.17
C MET A 1 -21.53 -16.50 -32.82
N ALA A 2 -20.87 -17.62 -33.12
CA ALA A 2 -21.39 -18.95 -32.82
C ALA A 2 -21.38 -19.20 -31.31
N ARG A 3 -22.51 -19.61 -30.73
CA ARG A 3 -22.60 -20.00 -29.31
C ARG A 3 -22.09 -21.44 -29.17
N GLN A 4 -20.98 -21.61 -28.47
CA GLN A 4 -20.43 -22.93 -28.15
C GLN A 4 -21.21 -23.52 -26.97
N PHE A 5 -22.10 -24.46 -27.26
CA PHE A 5 -22.85 -25.20 -26.25
C PHE A 5 -22.03 -26.41 -25.80
N HIS A 6 -21.82 -26.54 -24.48
CA HIS A 6 -21.24 -27.74 -23.88
C HIS A 6 -22.36 -28.56 -23.26
N PHE A 7 -22.67 -29.71 -23.86
CA PHE A 7 -23.62 -30.66 -23.31
C PHE A 7 -22.91 -31.61 -22.35
N VAL A 8 -23.45 -31.75 -21.14
CA VAL A 8 -23.00 -32.76 -20.19
C VAL A 8 -23.87 -34.00 -20.39
N ALA A 9 -23.30 -35.04 -21.01
CA ALA A 9 -23.97 -36.33 -21.12
C ALA A 9 -24.04 -36.97 -19.72
N VAL A 10 -25.26 -37.27 -19.26
CA VAL A 10 -25.49 -38.01 -18.01
C VAL A 10 -25.65 -39.47 -18.40
N SER A 11 -24.63 -40.30 -18.15
CA SER A 11 -24.60 -41.68 -18.63
C SER A 11 -25.42 -42.68 -17.80
N ASN A 12 -26.16 -42.25 -16.77
CA ASN A 12 -27.09 -43.13 -16.02
C ASN A 12 -28.05 -42.29 -15.16
N PRO A 13 -29.38 -42.34 -15.40
CA PRO A 13 -30.36 -41.57 -14.61
C PRO A 13 -30.67 -42.17 -13.22
N THR A 14 -30.17 -43.37 -12.90
CA THR A 14 -30.49 -44.09 -11.66
C THR A 14 -29.40 -44.02 -10.59
N GLU A 15 -28.21 -43.49 -10.90
CA GLU A 15 -27.12 -43.33 -9.93
C GLU A 15 -27.04 -41.90 -9.39
N ALA A 16 -26.64 -41.78 -8.11
CA ALA A 16 -26.43 -40.49 -7.47
C ALA A 16 -25.37 -39.68 -8.26
N PRO A 17 -25.70 -38.47 -8.74
CA PRO A 17 -24.86 -37.75 -9.68
C PRO A 17 -23.52 -37.32 -9.04
N PRO A 18 -22.39 -37.46 -9.76
CA PRO A 18 -21.06 -37.10 -9.24
C PRO A 18 -20.99 -35.61 -8.86
N SER A 19 -20.26 -35.30 -7.79
CA SER A 19 -20.19 -33.95 -7.18
C SER A 19 -19.48 -32.89 -8.03
N LYS A 20 -18.61 -33.31 -8.95
CA LYS A 20 -17.79 -32.43 -9.81
C LYS A 20 -18.60 -31.64 -10.85
N PRO A 21 -19.51 -32.23 -11.66
CA PRO A 21 -20.33 -31.47 -12.61
C PRO A 21 -21.29 -30.49 -11.93
N LYS A 22 -21.80 -30.81 -10.74
CA LYS A 22 -22.61 -29.87 -9.94
C LYS A 22 -21.83 -28.61 -9.57
N LYS A 23 -20.59 -28.76 -9.06
CA LYS A 23 -19.73 -27.61 -8.70
C LYS A 23 -19.41 -26.71 -9.90
N LEU A 24 -19.18 -27.31 -11.08
CA LEU A 24 -18.96 -26.57 -12.33
C LEU A 24 -20.21 -25.80 -12.78
N ALA A 25 -21.39 -26.42 -12.71
CA ALA A 25 -22.66 -25.76 -13.02
C ALA A 25 -22.94 -24.59 -12.07
N TYR A 26 -22.73 -24.76 -10.76
CA TYR A 26 -22.86 -23.70 -9.76
C TYR A 26 -21.85 -22.57 -9.98
N SER A 27 -20.57 -22.89 -10.28
CA SER A 27 -19.57 -21.87 -10.59
C SER A 27 -19.92 -21.10 -11.87
N HIS A 28 -20.48 -21.75 -12.88
CA HIS A 28 -20.87 -21.10 -14.12
C HIS A 28 -22.11 -20.21 -13.92
N ALA A 29 -23.13 -20.69 -13.20
CA ALA A 29 -24.31 -19.91 -12.83
C ALA A 29 -23.93 -18.68 -11.99
N PHE A 30 -23.02 -18.83 -11.03
CA PHE A 30 -22.53 -17.72 -10.22
C PHE A 30 -21.76 -16.69 -11.05
N ARG A 31 -20.89 -17.15 -11.98
CA ARG A 31 -20.16 -16.25 -12.90
C ARG A 31 -21.12 -15.52 -13.85
N GLN A 32 -22.14 -16.19 -14.39
CA GLN A 32 -23.15 -15.54 -15.22
C GLN A 32 -23.99 -14.52 -14.45
N ALA A 33 -24.42 -14.84 -13.23
CA ALA A 33 -25.15 -13.91 -12.37
C ALA A 33 -24.30 -12.68 -12.01
N HIS A 34 -23.01 -12.88 -11.70
CA HIS A 34 -22.08 -11.78 -11.45
C HIS A 34 -21.85 -10.92 -12.70
N ALA A 35 -21.71 -11.53 -13.87
CA ALA A 35 -21.58 -10.81 -15.14
C ALA A 35 -22.85 -10.03 -15.50
N GLN A 36 -24.05 -10.57 -15.24
CA GLN A 36 -25.32 -9.87 -15.43
C GLN A 36 -25.44 -8.65 -14.51
N ARG A 37 -25.14 -8.81 -13.20
CA ARG A 37 -25.13 -7.68 -12.25
C ARG A 37 -24.15 -6.58 -12.65
N ARG A 38 -22.98 -6.93 -13.20
CA ARG A 38 -22.03 -5.92 -13.73
C ARG A 38 -22.60 -5.15 -14.92
N ARG A 39 -23.34 -5.82 -15.82
CA ARG A 39 -24.00 -5.18 -16.97
C ARG A 39 -25.13 -4.27 -16.52
N GLU A 40 -25.96 -4.71 -15.58
CA GLU A 40 -27.04 -3.89 -14.99
C GLU A 40 -26.51 -2.62 -14.33
N ARG A 41 -25.40 -2.72 -13.58
CA ARG A 41 -24.72 -1.54 -12.99
C ARG A 41 -24.18 -0.59 -14.04
N ALA A 42 -23.55 -1.12 -15.10
CA ALA A 42 -23.03 -0.31 -16.20
C ALA A 42 -24.15 0.38 -16.98
N GLU A 43 -25.29 -0.29 -17.19
CA GLU A 43 -26.47 0.32 -17.82
C GLU A 43 -27.12 1.39 -16.95
N LYS A 44 -27.19 1.18 -15.63
CA LYS A 44 -27.67 2.19 -14.68
C LYS A 44 -26.81 3.44 -14.72
N TYR A 45 -25.48 3.28 -14.67
CA TYR A 45 -24.52 4.38 -14.78
C TYR A 45 -24.65 5.12 -16.12
N ARG A 46 -24.83 4.39 -17.23
CA ARG A 46 -25.02 5.00 -18.55
C ARG A 46 -26.31 5.81 -18.64
N LYS A 47 -27.40 5.38 -17.98
CA LYS A 47 -28.66 6.13 -17.90
C LYS A 47 -28.56 7.35 -16.98
N GLU A 48 -27.81 7.25 -15.88
CA GLU A 48 -27.55 8.38 -14.97
C GLU A 48 -26.72 9.48 -15.67
N ILE A 49 -25.71 9.11 -16.48
CA ILE A 49 -24.95 10.08 -17.27
C ILE A 49 -25.80 10.75 -18.36
N ALA A 50 -26.68 9.98 -19.02
CA ALA A 50 -27.50 10.49 -20.11
C ALA A 50 -28.68 11.38 -19.65
N GLY A 51 -28.96 11.45 -18.35
CA GLY A 51 -30.09 12.19 -17.77
C GLY A 51 -29.75 13.59 -17.24
N VAL A 52 -28.50 14.04 -17.30
CA VAL A 52 -28.10 15.37 -16.80
C VAL A 52 -28.24 16.41 -17.92
N PRO A 53 -29.17 17.39 -17.81
CA PRO A 53 -29.28 18.47 -18.79
C PRO A 53 -28.14 19.47 -18.58
N VAL A 54 -27.39 19.75 -19.65
CA VAL A 54 -26.42 20.83 -19.70
C VAL A 54 -27.18 22.15 -19.83
N SER A 55 -27.13 23.01 -18.81
CA SER A 55 -27.48 24.43 -18.92
C SER A 55 -26.29 25.28 -18.47
N GLU A 56 -25.92 26.20 -19.34
CA GLU A 56 -24.84 27.17 -19.23
C GLU A 56 -25.11 28.22 -18.13
N GLY A 57 -24.05 28.70 -17.47
CA GLY A 57 -24.09 29.95 -16.70
C GLY A 57 -23.29 30.00 -15.39
N LEU A 58 -21.96 30.05 -15.52
CA LEU A 58 -20.91 30.52 -14.59
C LEU A 58 -21.36 31.08 -13.20
N THR A 59 -21.11 30.29 -12.15
CA THR A 59 -20.42 30.65 -10.88
C THR A 59 -20.37 29.41 -9.98
N ALA A 60 -19.59 28.41 -10.37
CA ALA A 60 -19.40 27.19 -9.58
C ALA A 60 -17.94 26.75 -9.66
N SER A 61 -17.07 27.50 -8.99
CA SER A 61 -15.73 27.04 -8.66
C SER A 61 -15.76 26.65 -7.18
N GLU A 62 -16.21 25.42 -6.90
CA GLU A 62 -15.94 24.68 -5.64
C GLU A 62 -16.61 23.28 -5.63
N GLU A 63 -17.66 23.03 -6.42
CA GLU A 63 -18.40 21.74 -6.33
C GLU A 63 -17.99 20.65 -7.33
N ALA A 64 -17.11 20.92 -8.30
CA ALA A 64 -16.69 19.91 -9.29
C ALA A 64 -15.51 19.02 -8.82
N VAL A 65 -14.94 19.25 -7.64
CA VAL A 65 -13.71 18.58 -7.17
C VAL A 65 -14.00 17.39 -6.23
N LEU A 66 -15.27 17.17 -5.84
CA LEU A 66 -15.65 16.11 -4.89
C LEU A 66 -16.42 14.92 -5.51
N SER A 67 -16.52 14.83 -6.84
CA SER A 67 -17.38 13.81 -7.51
C SER A 67 -16.86 12.37 -7.57
N PRO A 68 -15.70 12.00 -6.99
CA PRO A 68 -15.49 10.62 -6.53
C PRO A 68 -15.48 10.48 -4.98
N LEU A 69 -15.55 11.58 -4.22
CA LEU A 69 -15.40 11.59 -2.76
C LEU A 69 -16.74 11.53 -2.00
N SER A 70 -17.86 11.76 -2.68
CA SER A 70 -19.21 11.83 -2.09
C SER A 70 -20.01 10.53 -2.19
N GLN A 71 -19.45 9.47 -2.77
CA GLN A 71 -20.09 8.17 -2.74
C GLN A 71 -19.83 7.55 -1.35
N PRO A 72 -20.86 7.20 -0.57
CA PRO A 72 -20.66 6.46 0.66
C PRO A 72 -20.07 5.11 0.29
N LEU A 73 -18.75 5.00 0.37
CA LEU A 73 -18.08 3.72 0.45
C LEU A 73 -18.61 3.14 1.75
N ASN A 74 -19.52 2.16 1.65
CA ASN A 74 -19.99 1.42 2.80
C ASN A 74 -18.75 1.05 3.60
N SER A 75 -18.60 1.72 4.75
CA SER A 75 -17.45 1.57 5.62
C SER A 75 -17.52 0.14 6.10
N ASP A 76 -16.80 -0.74 5.42
CA ASP A 76 -16.39 -2.02 5.96
C ASP A 76 -15.38 -1.66 7.07
N LYS A 77 -15.92 -1.19 8.19
CA LYS A 77 -15.16 -0.95 9.41
C LYS A 77 -14.53 -2.29 9.72
N ASP A 78 -13.20 -2.30 9.85
CA ASP A 78 -12.45 -3.47 10.28
C ASP A 78 -13.18 -4.14 11.45
N PRO A 79 -13.79 -5.33 11.25
CA PRO A 79 -14.63 -5.96 12.26
C PRO A 79 -13.83 -6.39 13.49
N PHE A 80 -12.50 -6.40 13.39
CA PHE A 80 -11.60 -6.81 14.46
C PHE A 80 -10.97 -5.63 15.21
N SER A 81 -11.20 -4.39 14.79
CA SER A 81 -10.57 -3.19 15.38
C SER A 81 -9.05 -3.37 15.58
N SER A 82 -8.39 -3.99 14.60
CA SER A 82 -6.98 -4.39 14.69
C SER A 82 -6.04 -3.19 14.59
N SER A 83 -6.51 -2.09 14.01
CA SER A 83 -5.76 -0.84 13.85
C SER A 83 -5.61 -0.09 15.17
N ALA A 84 -4.44 0.51 15.39
CA ALA A 84 -4.12 1.35 16.54
C ALA A 84 -5.14 2.47 16.77
N ARG A 85 -5.76 2.96 15.69
CA ARG A 85 -6.93 3.84 15.72
C ARG A 85 -7.82 3.62 14.50
N PRO A 86 -9.10 4.04 14.56
CA PRO A 86 -9.95 4.10 13.39
C PRO A 86 -9.34 4.98 12.28
N LEU A 87 -9.38 4.46 11.05
CA LEU A 87 -8.98 5.21 9.85
C LEU A 87 -10.16 6.03 9.32
N SER A 88 -9.88 7.25 8.85
CA SER A 88 -10.83 8.04 8.06
C SER A 88 -11.10 7.40 6.69
N SER A 89 -12.10 7.87 5.96
CA SER A 89 -12.42 7.37 4.61
C SER A 89 -11.25 7.53 3.63
N VAL A 90 -10.54 8.66 3.71
CA VAL A 90 -9.34 8.93 2.90
C VAL A 90 -8.21 7.99 3.28
N GLU A 91 -7.96 7.80 4.57
CA GLU A 91 -6.89 6.91 5.04
C GLU A 91 -7.18 5.45 4.70
N TYR A 92 -8.45 5.03 4.79
CA TYR A 92 -8.86 3.69 4.38
C TYR A 92 -8.65 3.50 2.86
N PHE A 93 -8.97 4.50 2.05
CA PHE A 93 -8.68 4.48 0.61
C PHE A 93 -7.18 4.32 0.35
N LEU A 94 -6.33 5.10 1.03
CA LEU A 94 -4.87 5.01 0.89
C LEU A 94 -4.32 3.66 1.37
N PHE A 95 -4.85 3.12 2.47
CA PHE A 95 -4.49 1.81 3.00
C PHE A 95 -4.86 0.69 2.03
N ASN A 96 -6.07 0.72 1.48
CA ASN A 96 -6.52 -0.25 0.49
C ASN A 96 -5.67 -0.17 -0.79
N ASN A 97 -5.34 1.03 -1.27
CA ASN A 97 -4.43 1.21 -2.40
C ASN A 97 -3.02 0.69 -2.09
N TYR A 98 -2.53 0.85 -0.85
CA TYR A 98 -1.25 0.28 -0.44
C TYR A 98 -1.22 -1.23 -0.66
N ILE A 99 -2.21 -1.95 -0.14
CA ILE A 99 -2.28 -3.42 -0.20
C ILE A 99 -2.42 -3.92 -1.64
N HIS A 100 -3.23 -3.24 -2.46
CA HIS A 100 -3.60 -3.74 -3.78
C HIS A 100 -2.69 -3.24 -4.91
N VAL A 101 -1.99 -2.13 -4.73
CA VAL A 101 -1.20 -1.49 -5.77
C VAL A 101 0.27 -1.36 -5.36
N VAL A 102 0.54 -0.71 -4.22
CA VAL A 102 1.91 -0.44 -3.78
C VAL A 102 2.63 -1.74 -3.42
N VAL A 103 2.02 -2.64 -2.66
CA VAL A 103 2.63 -3.92 -2.26
C VAL A 103 3.05 -4.76 -3.47
N PRO A 104 2.19 -5.06 -4.47
CA PRO A 104 2.63 -5.78 -5.67
C PRO A 104 3.71 -5.05 -6.46
N PHE A 105 3.61 -3.73 -6.58
CA PHE A 105 4.62 -2.93 -7.27
C PHE A 105 5.98 -3.04 -6.57
N THR A 106 6.03 -2.81 -5.26
CA THR A 106 7.25 -2.88 -4.45
C THR A 106 7.89 -4.26 -4.52
N VAL A 107 7.10 -5.34 -4.41
CA VAL A 107 7.62 -6.71 -4.52
C VAL A 107 8.24 -6.99 -5.89
N GLY A 108 7.67 -6.42 -6.96
CA GLY A 108 8.17 -6.63 -8.33
C GLY A 108 9.37 -5.78 -8.74
N HIS A 109 9.66 -4.68 -8.02
CA HIS A 109 10.64 -3.67 -8.47
C HIS A 109 11.67 -3.28 -7.40
N CYS A 110 11.61 -3.85 -6.20
CA CYS A 110 12.58 -3.59 -5.15
C CYS A 110 13.51 -4.78 -4.96
N GLY A 111 14.81 -4.57 -5.15
CA GLY A 111 15.83 -5.63 -5.03
C GLY A 111 15.95 -6.27 -3.64
N LEU A 112 15.31 -5.68 -2.62
CA LEU A 112 15.13 -6.31 -1.31
C LEU A 112 14.43 -7.67 -1.40
N PHE A 113 13.64 -7.88 -2.45
CA PHE A 113 12.86 -9.07 -2.71
C PHE A 113 13.45 -9.95 -3.84
N ASP A 114 14.70 -9.71 -4.25
CA ASP A 114 15.42 -10.50 -5.26
C ASP A 114 15.94 -11.84 -4.70
N HIS A 115 15.03 -12.60 -4.09
CA HIS A 115 15.29 -13.95 -3.63
C HIS A 115 14.02 -14.80 -3.75
N PRO A 116 14.09 -16.14 -3.73
CA PRO A 116 12.90 -16.97 -3.72
C PRO A 116 12.05 -16.74 -2.45
N GLY A 117 10.73 -16.60 -2.59
CA GLY A 117 9.81 -16.47 -1.46
C GLY A 117 8.44 -15.88 -1.80
N ASP A 118 7.48 -16.00 -0.88
CA ASP A 118 6.21 -15.27 -0.94
C ASP A 118 6.35 -13.89 -0.28
N HIS A 119 6.96 -12.97 -1.04
CA HIS A 119 7.28 -11.62 -0.57
C HIS A 119 6.03 -10.78 -0.31
N LYS A 120 4.94 -11.03 -1.04
CA LYS A 120 3.68 -10.34 -0.80
C LYS A 120 3.15 -10.68 0.58
N THR A 121 3.04 -11.96 0.90
CA THR A 121 2.58 -12.41 2.22
C THR A 121 3.53 -11.93 3.32
N GLN A 122 4.84 -11.95 3.06
CA GLN A 122 5.82 -11.43 4.00
C GLN A 122 5.67 -9.93 4.27
N LEU A 123 5.56 -9.11 3.23
CA LEU A 123 5.37 -7.66 3.36
C LEU A 123 4.07 -7.33 4.09
N LEU A 124 2.98 -8.04 3.78
CA LEU A 124 1.71 -7.88 4.49
C LEU A 124 1.81 -8.30 5.96
N ARG A 125 2.45 -9.43 6.26
CA ARG A 125 2.54 -9.93 7.63
C ARG A 125 3.49 -9.11 8.50
N GLU A 126 4.66 -8.78 7.98
CA GLU A 126 5.75 -8.23 8.78
C GLU A 126 5.77 -6.70 8.75
N TRP A 127 5.52 -6.07 7.60
CA TRP A 127 5.53 -4.60 7.50
C TRP A 127 4.15 -4.00 7.76
N VAL A 128 3.13 -4.46 7.03
CA VAL A 128 1.77 -3.96 7.23
C VAL A 128 1.24 -4.37 8.61
N GLY A 129 1.55 -5.60 9.05
CA GLY A 129 1.24 -6.04 10.41
C GLY A 129 1.82 -5.14 11.50
N LEU A 130 3.09 -4.73 11.38
CA LEU A 130 3.69 -3.75 12.30
C LEU A 130 2.97 -2.40 12.23
N ALA A 131 2.74 -1.89 11.03
CA ALA A 131 2.09 -0.60 10.83
C ALA A 131 0.67 -0.55 11.41
N ILE A 132 -0.10 -1.64 11.35
CA ILE A 132 -1.44 -1.71 11.94
C ILE A 132 -1.41 -1.48 13.47
N THR A 133 -0.34 -1.89 14.15
CA THR A 133 -0.22 -1.79 15.61
C THR A 133 0.26 -0.44 16.14
N ASP A 134 0.73 0.46 15.26
CA ASP A 134 1.27 1.76 15.65
C ASP A 134 0.81 2.85 14.67
N ASP A 135 0.13 3.88 15.19
CA ASP A 135 -0.48 4.90 14.34
C ASP A 135 0.54 5.73 13.54
N ALA A 136 1.66 6.13 14.17
CA ALA A 136 2.68 6.92 13.48
C ALA A 136 3.41 6.09 12.42
N LEU A 137 3.58 4.78 12.65
CA LEU A 137 4.08 3.86 11.63
C LEU A 137 3.05 3.66 10.51
N MET A 138 1.76 3.50 10.80
CA MET A 138 0.71 3.48 9.77
C MET A 138 0.79 4.72 8.87
N VAL A 139 0.89 5.90 9.48
CA VAL A 139 1.00 7.17 8.76
C VAL A 139 2.23 7.19 7.84
N GLY A 140 3.42 6.85 8.36
CA GLY A 140 4.66 6.97 7.60
C GLY A 140 4.92 5.83 6.62
N ALA A 141 4.73 4.60 7.07
CA ALA A 141 5.05 3.41 6.29
C ALA A 141 4.03 3.16 5.18
N ILE A 142 2.77 3.53 5.40
CA ILE A 142 1.66 3.09 4.57
C ILE A 142 0.98 4.27 3.88
N LEU A 143 0.45 5.23 4.65
CA LEU A 143 -0.33 6.33 4.09
C LEU A 143 0.54 7.28 3.26
N LEU A 144 1.68 7.71 3.81
CA LEU A 144 2.67 8.54 3.12
C LEU A 144 3.20 7.83 1.87
N SER A 145 3.62 6.57 1.98
CA SER A 145 4.08 5.76 0.84
C SER A 145 3.05 5.69 -0.29
N THR A 146 1.77 5.48 0.03
CA THR A 146 0.71 5.50 -0.99
C THR A 146 0.53 6.88 -1.62
N CYS A 147 0.60 7.96 -0.82
CA CYS A 147 0.57 9.31 -1.36
C CYS A 147 1.72 9.54 -2.34
N ARG A 148 2.94 9.10 -2.03
CA ARG A 148 4.10 9.19 -2.95
C ARG A 148 3.86 8.43 -4.24
N TYR A 149 3.35 7.22 -4.15
CA TYR A 149 3.02 6.42 -5.32
C TYR A 149 1.98 7.12 -6.22
N ILE A 150 0.92 7.69 -5.62
CA ILE A 150 -0.09 8.45 -6.37
C ILE A 150 0.53 9.69 -7.02
N LEU A 151 1.37 10.44 -6.29
CA LEU A 151 2.02 11.64 -6.81
C LEU A 151 3.02 11.34 -7.93
N HIS A 152 3.65 10.17 -7.94
CA HIS A 152 4.46 9.73 -9.07
C HIS A 152 3.62 9.62 -10.36
N ALA A 153 2.40 9.07 -10.25
CA ALA A 153 1.48 8.98 -11.38
C ALA A 153 0.75 10.30 -11.70
N GLN A 154 0.53 11.14 -10.69
CA GLN A 154 -0.24 12.39 -10.79
C GLN A 154 0.45 13.53 -10.01
N PRO A 155 1.56 14.09 -10.52
CA PRO A 155 2.35 15.08 -9.78
C PRO A 155 1.60 16.37 -9.44
N GLY A 156 0.59 16.73 -10.25
CA GLY A 156 -0.22 17.93 -10.05
C GLY A 156 -1.35 17.81 -9.01
N ASN A 157 -1.48 16.66 -8.34
CA ASN A 157 -2.53 16.46 -7.33
C ASN A 157 -2.18 17.17 -6.01
N LEU A 158 -2.55 18.45 -5.92
CA LEU A 158 -2.25 19.31 -4.77
C LEU A 158 -2.82 18.77 -3.45
N ALA A 159 -4.00 18.13 -3.47
CA ALA A 159 -4.61 17.57 -2.28
C ALA A 159 -3.79 16.40 -1.71
N VAL A 160 -3.35 15.48 -2.58
CA VAL A 160 -2.48 14.35 -2.17
C VAL A 160 -1.09 14.85 -1.74
N MET A 161 -0.58 15.91 -2.39
CA MET A 161 0.68 16.54 -2.02
C MET A 161 0.61 17.13 -0.61
N GLN A 162 -0.47 17.83 -0.28
CA GLN A 162 -0.70 18.36 1.06
C GLN A 162 -0.82 17.25 2.11
N LEU A 163 -1.54 16.16 1.80
CA LEU A 163 -1.62 14.99 2.68
C LEU A 163 -0.25 14.35 2.92
N ALA A 164 0.56 14.16 1.86
CA ALA A 164 1.91 13.63 1.98
C ALA A 164 2.78 14.49 2.91
N LEU A 165 2.74 15.81 2.75
CA LEU A 165 3.48 16.73 3.61
C LEU A 165 3.02 16.64 5.07
N GLN A 166 1.71 16.59 5.31
CA GLN A 166 1.13 16.43 6.64
C GLN A 166 1.56 15.12 7.30
N TYR A 167 1.46 14.00 6.58
CA TYR A 167 1.87 12.69 7.11
C TYR A 167 3.37 12.63 7.40
N LYS A 168 4.20 13.18 6.53
CA LYS A 168 5.64 13.29 6.77
C LYS A 168 5.95 14.12 8.02
N GLN A 169 5.27 15.25 8.19
CA GLN A 169 5.41 16.09 9.38
C GLN A 169 5.02 15.36 10.66
N ILE A 170 3.90 14.61 10.64
CA ILE A 170 3.46 13.79 11.78
C ILE A 170 4.56 12.78 12.16
N CYS A 171 5.07 12.03 11.20
CA CYS A 171 6.12 11.03 11.47
C CYS A 171 7.40 11.65 12.03
N LEU A 172 7.84 12.79 11.51
CA LEU A 172 9.02 13.50 12.01
C LEU A 172 8.82 14.01 13.44
N GLN A 173 7.64 14.54 13.75
CA GLN A 173 7.31 15.02 15.10
C GLN A 173 7.24 13.86 16.10
N THR A 174 6.58 12.76 15.76
CA THR A 174 6.50 11.59 16.62
C THR A 174 7.88 10.98 16.86
N LEU A 175 8.69 10.80 15.79
CA LEU A 175 10.04 10.26 15.95
C LEU A 175 10.90 11.15 16.84
N ARG A 176 10.82 12.47 16.69
CA ARG A 176 11.54 13.41 17.57
C ARG A 176 11.09 13.28 19.03
N GLN A 177 9.80 13.22 19.29
CA GLN A 177 9.27 13.07 20.66
C GLN A 177 9.75 11.77 21.32
N GLU A 178 9.77 10.66 20.56
CA GLU A 178 10.31 9.37 21.06
C GLU A 178 11.81 9.42 21.32
N MET A 179 12.56 10.24 20.59
CA MET A 179 13.99 10.43 20.80
C MET A 179 14.32 11.37 21.95
N ASP A 180 13.48 12.39 22.19
CA ASP A 180 13.64 13.36 23.27
C ASP A 180 13.23 12.77 24.63
N ASP A 181 12.40 11.72 24.64
CA ASP A 181 12.03 10.99 25.86
C ASP A 181 13.18 10.12 26.35
N ALA A 182 14.08 10.73 27.14
CA ALA A 182 15.19 10.07 27.79
C ALA A 182 14.77 8.92 28.75
N SER A 183 13.49 8.82 29.09
CA SER A 183 12.97 7.76 29.98
C SER A 183 12.52 6.51 29.23
N ALA A 184 12.21 6.62 27.94
CA ALA A 184 11.73 5.53 27.11
C ALA A 184 12.90 4.97 26.27
N PRO A 185 13.22 3.68 26.42
CA PRO A 185 14.36 3.14 25.72
C PRO A 185 13.95 2.81 24.26
N VAL A 186 14.79 3.19 23.28
CA VAL A 186 14.54 3.02 21.83
C VAL A 186 14.03 1.63 21.48
N ASN A 187 12.85 1.51 20.86
CA ASN A 187 12.26 0.20 20.55
C ASN A 187 12.22 -0.07 19.03
N ILE A 188 11.79 -1.27 18.66
CA ILE A 188 11.66 -1.71 17.27
C ILE A 188 10.77 -0.76 16.45
N MET A 189 9.73 -0.20 17.07
CA MET A 189 8.77 0.69 16.41
C MET A 189 9.41 2.05 16.06
N THR A 190 10.21 2.62 16.95
CA THR A 190 10.99 3.84 16.69
C THR A 190 11.93 3.65 15.50
N ILE A 191 12.57 2.48 15.40
CA ILE A 191 13.44 2.15 14.28
C ILE A 191 12.65 1.92 12.99
N ALA A 192 11.51 1.26 13.05
CA ALA A 192 10.62 1.10 11.89
C ALA A 192 10.13 2.45 11.35
N LYS A 193 9.78 3.40 12.23
CA LYS A 193 9.40 4.78 11.85
C LYS A 193 10.54 5.52 11.16
N ALA A 194 11.75 5.43 11.71
CA ALA A 194 12.93 6.05 11.10
C ALA A 194 13.29 5.41 9.75
N LEU A 195 13.14 4.09 9.61
CA LEU A 195 13.30 3.39 8.33
C LEU A 195 12.20 3.78 7.33
N ALA A 196 10.95 3.92 7.75
CA ALA A 196 9.87 4.39 6.88
C ALA A 196 10.14 5.78 6.32
N LEU A 197 10.64 6.70 7.16
CA LEU A 197 11.09 8.03 6.70
C LEU A 197 12.27 7.93 5.72
N ALA A 198 13.27 7.10 6.01
CA ALA A 198 14.38 6.90 5.08
C ALA A 198 13.92 6.37 3.71
N VAL A 199 12.95 5.45 3.69
CA VAL A 199 12.31 4.95 2.46
C VAL A 199 11.56 6.06 1.72
N ASP A 200 10.82 6.93 2.43
CA ASP A 200 10.15 8.10 1.83
C ASP A 200 11.14 9.02 1.13
N GLU A 201 12.27 9.33 1.79
CA GLU A 201 13.29 10.20 1.22
C GLU A 201 13.93 9.58 -0.02
N VAL A 202 14.25 8.27 0.01
CA VAL A 202 14.78 7.58 -1.17
C VAL A 202 13.77 7.60 -2.32
N THR A 203 12.50 7.34 -2.03
CA THR A 203 11.42 7.36 -3.05
C THR A 203 11.22 8.75 -3.63
N SER A 204 11.53 9.79 -2.85
CA SER A 204 11.45 11.20 -3.28
C SER A 204 12.72 11.71 -3.96
N GLY A 205 13.79 10.90 -4.04
CA GLY A 205 15.09 11.29 -4.59
C GLY A 205 16.00 12.06 -3.61
N GLU A 206 15.58 12.25 -2.37
CA GLU A 206 16.28 13.02 -1.33
C GLU A 206 17.33 12.17 -0.60
N HIS A 207 18.27 11.59 -1.35
CA HIS A 207 19.25 10.62 -0.82
C HIS A 207 20.12 11.19 0.31
N ALA A 208 20.36 12.51 0.35
CA ALA A 208 21.09 13.15 1.43
C ALA A 208 20.33 13.09 2.76
N ILE A 209 19.02 13.38 2.73
CA ILE A 209 18.15 13.33 3.92
C ILE A 209 17.97 11.87 4.35
N ALA A 210 17.79 10.96 3.38
CA ALA A 210 17.74 9.52 3.65
C ALA A 210 18.97 9.04 4.45
N ARG A 211 20.18 9.49 4.07
CA ARG A 211 21.41 9.14 4.79
C ARG A 211 21.42 9.61 6.23
N GLU A 212 20.89 10.80 6.54
CA GLU A 212 20.81 11.28 7.91
C GLU A 212 19.83 10.44 8.76
N HIS A 213 18.68 10.05 8.19
CA HIS A 213 17.78 9.09 8.85
C HIS A 213 18.47 7.76 9.13
N LEU A 214 19.21 7.23 8.15
CA LEU A 214 19.93 5.96 8.31
C LEU A 214 21.06 6.05 9.36
N LYS A 215 21.80 7.15 9.43
CA LYS A 215 22.76 7.39 10.52
C LYS A 215 22.06 7.33 11.88
N GLY A 216 20.89 7.95 12.00
CA GLY A 216 20.05 7.86 13.19
C GLY A 216 19.66 6.42 13.53
N VAL A 217 19.20 5.64 12.54
CA VAL A 217 18.87 4.22 12.71
C VAL A 217 20.07 3.41 13.21
N ILE A 218 21.24 3.61 12.63
CA ILE A 218 22.48 2.91 13.03
C ILE A 218 22.84 3.25 14.48
N ALA A 219 22.79 4.54 14.86
CA ALA A 219 23.05 4.97 16.22
C ALA A 219 22.06 4.34 17.22
N MET A 220 20.78 4.30 16.87
CA MET A 220 19.71 3.67 17.64
C MET A 220 19.90 2.16 17.82
N VAL A 221 20.31 1.44 16.78
CA VAL A 221 20.58 0.00 16.86
C VAL A 221 21.84 -0.28 17.69
N ASN A 222 22.89 0.51 17.50
CA ASN A 222 24.15 0.33 18.22
C ASN A 222 24.03 0.65 19.72
N SER A 223 23.25 1.67 20.10
CA SER A 223 23.01 1.98 21.51
C SER A 223 22.27 0.87 22.27
N ARG A 224 21.64 -0.04 21.52
CA ARG A 224 20.92 -1.22 22.04
C ARG A 224 21.74 -2.51 21.98
N GLY A 225 23.02 -2.44 21.64
CA GLY A 225 23.88 -3.64 21.56
C GLY A 225 23.81 -4.38 20.23
N GLY A 226 23.19 -3.79 19.20
CA GLY A 226 23.08 -4.35 17.86
C GLY A 226 21.72 -4.94 17.52
N THR A 227 21.60 -5.56 16.34
CA THR A 227 20.32 -6.05 15.82
C THR A 227 19.72 -7.19 16.63
N GLY A 228 20.56 -8.06 17.21
CA GLY A 228 20.15 -9.22 18.00
C GLY A 228 19.48 -8.86 19.33
N GLU A 229 20.12 -7.99 20.10
CA GLU A 229 19.61 -7.51 21.41
C GLU A 229 18.30 -6.72 21.29
N LEU A 230 18.12 -6.03 20.16
CA LEU A 230 16.90 -5.28 19.87
C LEU A 230 15.76 -6.18 19.36
N GLY A 231 16.05 -7.41 18.93
CA GLY A 231 15.07 -8.31 18.33
C GLY A 231 14.65 -7.94 16.91
N LEU A 232 15.51 -7.22 16.16
CA LEU A 232 15.25 -6.98 14.74
C LEU A 232 15.33 -8.30 13.96
N THR A 233 14.22 -8.70 13.37
CA THR A 233 14.12 -9.96 12.60
C THR A 233 13.35 -9.75 11.31
N GLY A 234 13.45 -10.74 10.41
CA GLY A 234 12.64 -10.79 9.20
C GLY A 234 12.90 -9.63 8.24
N LEU A 235 11.82 -9.02 7.76
CA LEU A 235 11.84 -7.96 6.76
C LEU A 235 12.51 -6.70 7.30
N LEU A 236 12.25 -6.32 8.54
CA LEU A 236 12.83 -5.10 9.11
C LEU A 236 14.36 -5.20 9.22
N GLU A 237 14.86 -6.37 9.60
CA GLU A 237 16.29 -6.67 9.61
C GLU A 237 16.89 -6.64 8.19
N ARG A 238 16.20 -7.21 7.20
CA ARG A 238 16.63 -7.14 5.80
C ARG A 238 16.65 -5.71 5.26
N MET A 239 15.63 -4.91 5.56
CA MET A 239 15.59 -3.48 5.21
C MET A 239 16.79 -2.75 5.81
N TYR A 240 17.03 -2.93 7.11
CA TYR A 240 18.19 -2.35 7.79
C TYR A 240 19.51 -2.75 7.11
N ARG A 241 19.72 -4.04 6.83
CA ARG A 241 20.93 -4.53 6.15
C ARG A 241 21.08 -4.00 4.73
N ALA A 242 20.01 -3.96 3.95
CA ALA A 242 20.03 -3.40 2.59
C ALA A 242 20.47 -1.94 2.61
N PHE A 243 19.91 -1.14 3.54
CA PHE A 243 20.31 0.25 3.71
C PHE A 243 21.74 0.43 4.20
N MET A 244 22.26 -0.48 5.03
CA MET A 244 23.67 -0.51 5.40
C MET A 244 24.58 -0.75 4.18
N GLY A 245 24.18 -1.65 3.27
CA GLY A 245 24.89 -1.89 2.01
C GLY A 245 24.93 -0.65 1.13
N VAL A 246 23.78 -0.01 0.91
CA VAL A 246 23.68 1.25 0.14
C VAL A 246 24.51 2.37 0.78
N PHE A 247 24.55 2.46 2.11
CA PHE A 247 25.36 3.45 2.82
C PHE A 247 26.87 3.20 2.70
N GLN A 248 27.29 1.94 2.56
CA GLN A 248 28.69 1.58 2.32
C GLN A 248 29.11 1.83 0.88
N GLU A 249 28.27 1.52 -0.11
CA GLU A 249 28.54 1.78 -1.52
C GLU A 249 28.66 3.29 -1.81
N LEU A 250 27.83 4.12 -1.16
CA LEU A 250 27.89 5.58 -1.31
C LEU A 250 29.05 6.27 -0.56
N LYS A 251 29.82 5.53 0.24
CA LYS A 251 31.09 6.02 0.81
C LYS A 251 32.28 5.83 -0.15
N ASP A 252 32.12 5.00 -1.19
CA ASP A 252 33.07 4.84 -2.29
C ASP A 252 32.51 5.57 -3.55
N PRO A 253 32.85 6.85 -3.76
CA PRO A 253 32.29 7.63 -4.88
C PRO A 253 32.78 7.19 -6.27
N GLU A 254 33.57 6.12 -6.39
CA GLU A 254 34.17 5.65 -7.66
C GLU A 254 33.40 4.52 -8.36
N ARG A 255 32.22 4.12 -7.88
CA ARG A 255 31.38 3.15 -8.60
C ARG A 255 30.14 3.82 -9.18
N ASP A 256 30.27 4.23 -10.44
CA ASP A 256 29.17 4.69 -11.29
C ASP A 256 27.96 3.75 -11.19
N TRP A 257 26.81 4.33 -10.85
CA TRP A 257 25.52 3.64 -10.90
C TRP A 257 25.16 3.34 -12.37
N PRO A 258 24.68 2.13 -12.71
CA PRO A 258 24.10 1.90 -14.01
C PRO A 258 22.75 2.61 -14.06
N LEU A 259 22.75 3.83 -14.60
CA LEU A 259 21.54 4.41 -15.17
C LEU A 259 20.97 3.39 -16.14
N GLY A 260 19.75 2.91 -15.85
CA GLY A 260 18.95 2.20 -16.83
C GLY A 260 18.84 3.10 -18.06
N GLN A 261 19.56 2.69 -19.11
CA GLN A 261 19.39 3.29 -20.42
C GLN A 261 18.03 2.89 -20.95
N ASP A 262 17.27 3.89 -21.35
CA ASP A 262 16.12 3.75 -22.21
C ASP A 262 16.46 2.89 -23.43
N THR A 263 15.68 1.82 -23.62
CA THR A 263 15.28 1.29 -24.94
C THR A 263 13.90 0.67 -24.82
#